data_AF-A0AAA9ZBB3-F1
#
_entry.id   AF-A0AAA9ZBB3-F1
#
_cell.length_a   1.000
_cell.length_b   1.000
_cell.length_c   1.000
_cell.angle_alpha   90.00
_cell.angle_beta   90.00
_cell.angle_gamma   90.00
#
_symmetry.space_group_name_H-M   'P 1'
#
loop_
_entity.id
_entity.type
_entity.pdbx_description
1 polymer ?
#
loop_
_entity_poly.entity_id
_entity_poly.type
_entity_poly.pdbx_seq_one_letter_code
_entity_poly.pdbx_strand_id
1 'polypeptide(L)' 'MAKNLESKRTKHIDVKHHFIRDLVASGMLIVESIGTRDQLADLFTKSLEASRFQQLTTNLGMSD' A
#
# COMPACT_ATOMS: atom_id res chain seq x y z
N MET A 1 11.13 -22.64 -15.79
CA MET A 1 10.01 -22.44 -14.85
C MET A 1 10.60 -22.26 -13.47
N ALA A 2 10.55 -21.04 -12.91
CA ALA A 2 11.15 -20.77 -11.60
C ALA A 2 10.32 -21.46 -10.51
N LYS A 3 11.01 -22.23 -9.67
CA LYS A 3 10.42 -22.97 -8.55
C LYS A 3 10.04 -21.94 -7.49
N ASN A 4 8.75 -21.78 -7.19
CA ASN A 4 8.31 -20.98 -6.04
C ASN A 4 8.86 -21.64 -4.76
N LEU A 5 9.86 -21.02 -4.14
CA LEU A 5 10.36 -21.40 -2.82
C LEU A 5 9.33 -20.93 -1.77
N GLU A 6 8.25 -21.68 -1.65
CA GLU A 6 7.23 -21.46 -0.61
C GLU A 6 7.83 -21.78 0.76
N SER A 7 8.26 -20.75 1.49
CA SER A 7 8.50 -20.84 2.93
C SER A 7 7.17 -20.63 3.65
N LYS A 8 6.83 -21.47 4.64
CA LYS A 8 5.62 -21.26 5.47
C LYS A 8 5.54 -19.84 6.07
N ARG A 9 6.68 -19.16 6.21
CA ARG A 9 6.77 -17.78 6.73
C ARG A 9 6.36 -16.70 5.72
N THR A 10 6.45 -16.94 4.41
CA THR A 10 6.18 -15.94 3.36
C THR A 10 4.85 -16.14 2.64
N LYS A 11 4.17 -17.27 2.88
CA LYS A 11 2.90 -17.62 2.21
C LYS A 11 1.86 -16.48 2.14
N HIS A 12 1.76 -15.66 3.19
CA HIS A 12 0.81 -14.53 3.22
C HIS A 12 1.19 -13.40 2.26
N ILE A 13 2.48 -13.20 2.00
CA ILE A 13 3.03 -12.28 0.99
C ILE A 13 2.79 -12.88 -0.39
N ASP A 14 3.14 -14.15 -0.58
CA ASP A 14 3.07 -14.84 -1.87
C ASP A 14 1.64 -14.83 -2.43
N VAL A 15 0.64 -15.16 -1.59
CA VAL A 15 -0.78 -15.12 -1.98
C VAL A 15 -1.23 -13.71 -2.37
N LYS A 16 -0.91 -12.68 -1.57
CA LYS A 16 -1.33 -11.30 -1.85
C LYS A 16 -0.64 -10.74 -3.09
N HIS A 17 0.65 -11.04 -3.25
CA HIS A 17 1.45 -10.59 -4.39
C HIS A 17 0.91 -11.16 -5.70
N HIS A 18 0.64 -12.47 -5.76
CA HIS A 18 0.07 -13.08 -6.96
C HIS A 18 -1.29 -12.49 -7.32
N PHE A 19 -2.17 -12.31 -6.34
CA PHE A 19 -3.48 -11.69 -6.57
C PHE A 19 -3.36 -10.27 -7.15
N ILE A 20 -2.56 -9.39 -6.53
CA ILE A 20 -2.37 -8.02 -7.02
C ILE A 20 -1.75 -8.01 -8.42
N ARG A 21 -0.74 -8.86 -8.67
CA ARG A 21 -0.08 -8.94 -9.98
C ARG A 21 -1.05 -9.35 -11.09
N ASP A 22 -1.97 -10.27 -10.82
CA ASP A 22 -2.95 -10.72 -11.81
C ASP A 22 -4.01 -9.62 -12.10
N LEU A 23 -4.40 -8.83 -11.08
CA LEU A 23 -5.25 -7.64 -11.28
C LEU A 23 -4.55 -6.56 -12.13
N VAL A 24 -3.24 -6.36 -11.92
CA VAL A 24 -2.45 -5.42 -12.73
C VAL A 24 -2.32 -5.93 -14.16
N ALA A 25 -2.01 -7.21 -14.34
CA ALA A 25 -1.86 -7.82 -15.68
C ALA A 25 -3.17 -7.82 -16.48
N SER A 26 -4.32 -7.92 -15.81
CA SER A 26 -5.65 -7.80 -16.43
C SER A 26 -6.08 -6.36 -16.68
N GLY A 27 -5.28 -5.36 -16.29
CA GLY A 27 -5.59 -3.94 -16.45
C GLY A 27 -6.68 -3.43 -15.50
N MET A 28 -7.14 -4.25 -14.55
CA MET A 28 -8.14 -3.84 -13.55
C MET A 28 -7.55 -2.96 -12.44
N LEU A 29 -6.23 -2.99 -12.27
CA LEU A 29 -5.52 -2.19 -11.27
C LEU A 29 -4.28 -1.53 -11.89
N ILE A 30 -4.09 -0.25 -11.60
CA ILE A 30 -2.84 0.47 -11.89
C ILE A 30 -2.12 0.68 -10.56
N VAL A 31 -0.83 0.35 -10.51
CA VAL A 31 0.01 0.54 -9.32
C VAL A 31 0.97 1.68 -9.61
N GLU A 32 0.88 2.73 -8.81
CA GLU A 32 1.76 3.89 -8.90
C GLU A 32 2.60 4.01 -7.62
N SER A 33 3.83 4.48 -7.78
CA SER A 33 4.69 4.79 -6.64
C SER A 33 4.36 6.18 -6.13
N ILE A 34 4.00 6.28 -4.85
CA ILE A 34 3.73 7.54 -4.17
C ILE A 34 4.90 7.83 -3.22
N GLY A 35 5.36 9.08 -3.20
CA GLY A 35 6.38 9.51 -2.25
C GLY A 35 5.90 9.38 -0.81
N THR A 36 6.81 9.07 0.13
CA THR A 36 6.46 8.89 1.55
C THR A 36 5.76 10.12 2.16
N ARG A 37 6.05 11.32 1.64
CA ARG A 37 5.42 12.56 2.08
C ARG A 37 3.99 12.74 1.59
N ASP A 38 3.59 12.02 0.55
CA ASP A 38 2.28 12.16 -0.10
C ASP A 38 1.40 10.92 0.12
N GLN A 39 1.90 9.91 0.82
CA GLN A 39 1.20 8.67 1.11
C GLN A 39 0.09 8.88 2.16
N LEU A 40 -1.11 9.24 1.71
CA LEU A 40 -2.29 9.46 2.58
C LEU A 40 -2.65 8.24 3.43
N ALA A 41 -2.36 7.03 2.96
CA ALA A 41 -2.60 5.77 3.69
C ALA A 41 -1.81 5.68 5.02
N ASP A 42 -0.75 6.47 5.19
CA ASP A 42 0.00 6.54 6.45
C ASP A 42 -0.90 7.01 7.61
N LEU A 43 -1.93 7.80 7.32
CA LEU A 43 -2.93 8.23 8.30
C LEU A 43 -3.59 7.05 9.04
N PHE A 44 -3.82 5.94 8.32
CA PHE A 44 -4.55 4.78 8.84
C PHE A 44 -3.64 3.65 9.31
N THR A 45 -2.35 3.69 8.98
CA THR A 45 -1.42 2.57 9.18
C THR A 45 -0.29 2.88 10.15
N LYS A 46 -0.06 4.16 10.48
CA LYS A 46 1.04 4.61 11.33
C LYS A 46 0.54 5.48 12.48
N SER A 47 1.25 5.40 13.61
CA SER A 47 1.18 6.43 14.65
C SER A 47 2.04 7.61 14.21
N LEU A 48 1.39 8.74 13.87
CA LEU A 48 2.04 9.94 13.35
C LEU A 48 2.07 11.04 14.41
N GLU A 49 3.06 11.93 14.32
CA GLU A 49 3.04 13.17 15.09
C GLU A 49 1.87 14.07 14.66
N ALA A 50 1.37 14.88 15.59
CA ALA A 50 0.16 15.68 15.37
C ALA A 50 0.24 16.59 14.14
N SER A 51 1.40 17.22 13.90
CA SER A 51 1.65 18.07 12.74
C SER A 51 1.50 17.29 11.42
N ARG A 52 2.06 16.08 11.36
CA ARG A 52 1.99 15.21 10.19
C ARG A 52 0.59 14.65 9.99
N PHE A 53 -0.09 14.28 11.08
CA PHE A 53 -1.49 13.85 11.04
C PHE A 53 -2.38 14.96 10.45
N GLN A 54 -2.28 16.19 10.96
CA GLN A 54 -3.03 17.35 10.48
C GLN A 54 -2.79 17.64 9.00
N GLN A 55 -1.53 17.61 8.55
CA GLN A 55 -1.20 17.77 7.13
C GLN A 55 -1.90 16.72 6.26
N LEU A 56 -1.84 15.44 6.65
CA LEU A 56 -2.48 14.36 5.89
C LEU A 56 -4.01 14.45 5.93
N THR A 57 -4.62 14.88 7.04
CA THR A 57 -6.08 15.09 7.11
C THR A 57 -6.53 16.25 6.23
N THR A 58 -5.77 17.34 6.17
CA THR A 58 -6.05 18.45 5.25
C THR A 58 -5.91 18.01 3.80
N ASN A 59 -4.85 17.27 3.46
CA ASN A 59 -4.67 16.73 2.12
C ASN A 59 -5.77 15.75 1.72
N LEU A 60 -6.39 15.06 2.69
CA LEU A 60 -7.53 14.17 2.48
C LEU A 60 -8.87 14.94 2.39
N GLY A 61 -8.87 16.26 2.62
CA GLY A 61 -10.07 17.10 2.60
C GLY A 61 -10.93 17.01 3.86
N MET A 62 -10.34 16.61 4.99
CA MET A 62 -11.04 16.46 6.28
C MET A 62 -10.83 17.63 7.24
N SER A 63 -10.25 18.75 6.78
CA SER A 63 -10.14 19.97 7.57
C SER A 63 -11.28 20.92 7.23
N ASP A 64 -12.00 21.37 8.26
CA ASP A 64 -13.05 22.40 8.19
C ASP A 64 -12.53 23.79 7.80
#